data_AF-A0A5H2YF56-F1
#
_entry.id   AF-A0A5H2YF56-F1
#
_cell.length_a   1.000
_cell.length_b   1.000
_cell.length_c   1.000
_cell.angle_alpha   90.00
_cell.angle_beta   90.00
_cell.angle_gamma   90.00
#
_symmetry.space_group_name_H-M   'P 1'
#
loop_
_entity.id
_entity.type
_entity.pdbx_description
1 polymer ?
#
loop_
_entity_poly.entity_id
_entity_poly.type
_entity_poly.pdbx_seq_one_letter_code
_entity_poly.pdbx_strand_id
1 'polypeptide(L)'
;MNGTIKEVVGRAWDLSTVADRYAAFKERYSRVLEWLSKAPSMRSAEAFALRLCMMHDLRRIRIMDPQLPSSLLPKGWKGVKALELARQIYQALLPLSEHYITEFMNGPNPSMPDAEKSFYERFGGLSSA
;
A
#
# COMPACT_ATOMS: atom_id res chain seq x y z
N MET A 1 16.74 23.12 22.82
CA MET A 1 16.42 23.20 21.37
C MET A 1 15.38 24.31 21.21
N ASN A 2 15.74 25.46 20.64
CA ASN A 2 14.78 26.54 20.34
C ASN A 2 14.29 26.38 18.89
N GLY A 3 12.98 26.34 18.69
CA GLY A 3 12.33 26.23 17.38
C GLY A 3 10.89 25.71 17.53
N THR A 4 10.00 26.14 16.63
CA THR A 4 8.61 25.64 16.61
C THR A 4 8.58 24.14 16.28
N ILE A 5 7.51 23.44 16.65
CA ILE A 5 7.37 21.99 16.36
C ILE A 5 7.54 21.68 14.86
N LYS A 6 7.08 22.57 13.98
CA LYS A 6 7.24 22.43 12.52
C LYS A 6 8.69 22.53 12.05
N GLU A 7 9.47 23.42 12.67
CA GLU A 7 10.90 23.57 12.36
C GLU A 7 11.73 22.40 12.88
N VAL A 8 11.34 21.80 14.01
CA VAL A 8 11.96 20.56 14.49
C VAL A 8 11.64 19.42 13.54
N VAL A 9 10.38 19.27 13.12
CA VAL A 9 9.95 18.26 12.15
C VAL A 9 10.72 18.37 10.83
N GLY A 10 10.81 19.58 10.25
CA GLY A 10 11.49 19.79 8.98
C GLY A 10 13.00 19.53 9.02
N ARG A 11 13.63 19.59 10.20
CA ARG A 11 15.05 19.23 10.40
C ARG A 11 15.27 17.75 10.69
N ALA A 12 14.30 17.11 11.34
CA ALA A 12 14.39 15.71 11.74
C ALA A 12 14.07 14.73 10.60
N TRP A 13 13.25 15.14 9.63
CA TRP A 13 12.84 14.29 8.51
C TRP A 13 12.89 15.02 7.17
N ASP A 14 13.39 14.32 6.14
CA ASP A 14 13.28 14.75 4.74
C ASP A 14 11.89 14.40 4.19
N LEU A 15 10.91 15.22 4.53
CA LEU A 15 9.53 15.05 4.08
C LEU A 15 9.37 15.26 2.56
N SER A 16 10.26 16.03 1.93
CA SER A 16 10.29 16.20 0.47
C SER A 16 10.55 14.87 -0.23
N THR A 17 11.61 14.15 0.16
CA THR A 17 11.93 12.85 -0.43
C THR A 17 10.81 11.84 -0.24
N VAL A 18 10.16 11.82 0.92
CA VAL A 18 9.01 10.94 1.17
C VAL A 18 7.83 11.31 0.27
N ALA A 19 7.52 12.61 0.14
CA ALA A 19 6.45 13.08 -0.75
C ALA A 19 6.72 12.70 -2.21
N ASP A 20 7.95 12.85 -2.70
CA ASP A 20 8.30 12.53 -4.08
C ASP A 20 8.23 11.02 -4.37
N ARG A 21 8.60 10.19 -3.40
CA ARG A 21 8.40 8.74 -3.49
C ARG A 21 6.92 8.37 -3.56
N TYR A 22 6.06 9.00 -2.77
CA TYR A 22 4.61 8.81 -2.90
C TYR A 22 4.07 9.31 -4.25
N ALA A 23 4.63 10.38 -4.81
CA ALA A 23 4.26 10.87 -6.14
C ALA A 23 4.59 9.83 -7.22
N ALA A 24 5.82 9.29 -7.20
CA ALA A 24 6.26 8.28 -8.14
C ALA A 24 5.46 6.97 -8.00
N PHE A 25 5.17 6.55 -6.77
CA PHE A 25 4.27 5.42 -6.51
C PHE A 25 2.90 5.65 -7.13
N LYS A 26 2.29 6.81 -6.87
CA LYS A 26 0.98 7.14 -7.41
C LYS A 26 0.98 7.13 -8.94
N GLU A 27 1.98 7.72 -9.59
CA GLU A 27 2.06 7.75 -11.05
C GLU A 27 2.10 6.33 -11.64
N ARG A 28 2.98 5.48 -11.12
CA ARG A 28 3.12 4.08 -11.55
C ARG A 28 1.83 3.30 -11.39
N TYR A 29 1.26 3.34 -10.18
CA TYR A 29 0.14 2.47 -9.83
C TYR A 29 -1.21 2.99 -10.31
N SER A 30 -1.34 4.27 -10.66
CA SER A 30 -2.58 4.78 -11.29
C SER A 30 -2.83 4.11 -12.63
N ARG A 31 -1.77 3.89 -13.43
CA ARG A 31 -1.85 3.17 -14.71
C ARG A 31 -2.21 1.70 -14.52
N VAL A 32 -1.70 1.09 -13.45
CA VAL A 32 -2.05 -0.29 -13.06
C VAL A 32 -3.53 -0.39 -12.70
N LEU A 33 -4.04 0.54 -11.87
CA LEU A 33 -5.46 0.56 -11.52
C LEU A 33 -6.35 0.76 -12.76
N GLU A 34 -5.98 1.66 -13.67
CA GLU A 34 -6.70 1.87 -14.93
C GLU A 34 -6.70 0.61 -15.82
N TRP A 35 -5.62 -0.16 -15.81
CA TRP A 35 -5.58 -1.42 -16.52
C TRP A 35 -6.46 -2.49 -15.84
N LEU A 36 -6.42 -2.58 -14.51
CA LEU A 36 -7.27 -3.50 -13.74
C LEU A 36 -8.76 -3.21 -13.89
N SER A 37 -9.16 -1.94 -13.99
CA SER A 37 -10.57 -1.55 -14.16
C SER A 37 -11.17 -1.99 -15.50
N LYS A 38 -10.32 -2.34 -16.49
CA LYS A 38 -10.74 -2.91 -17.78
C LYS A 38 -11.00 -4.43 -17.70
N ALA A 39 -10.99 -5.01 -16.50
CA ALA A 39 -11.19 -6.43 -16.22
C ALA A 39 -10.33 -7.35 -17.12
N PRO A 40 -9.00 -7.18 -17.13
CA PRO A 40 -8.13 -7.99 -17.95
C PRO A 40 -8.17 -9.45 -17.50
N SER A 41 -8.03 -10.37 -18.45
CA SER A 41 -7.70 -11.76 -18.09
C SER A 41 -6.34 -11.79 -17.41
N MET A 42 -6.27 -12.38 -16.23
CA MET A 42 -5.08 -12.43 -15.38
C MET A 42 -5.02 -13.77 -14.65
N ARG A 43 -3.83 -14.37 -14.61
CA ARG A 43 -3.57 -15.58 -13.83
C ARG A 43 -3.40 -15.26 -12.35
N SER A 44 -3.77 -16.18 -11.47
CA SER A 44 -3.65 -16.02 -10.02
C SER A 44 -2.22 -15.68 -9.57
N ALA A 45 -1.20 -16.30 -10.18
CA ALA A 45 0.21 -16.01 -9.94
C ALA A 45 0.60 -14.56 -10.29
N GLU A 46 0.02 -13.99 -11.34
CA GLU A 46 0.28 -12.60 -11.76
C GLU A 46 -0.38 -11.62 -10.80
N ALA A 47 -1.61 -11.92 -10.35
CA ALA A 47 -2.29 -11.14 -9.32
C ALA A 47 -1.49 -11.10 -8.02
N PHE A 48 -0.99 -12.27 -7.59
CA PHE A 48 -0.12 -12.41 -6.43
C PHE A 48 1.17 -11.59 -6.58
N ALA A 49 1.89 -11.76 -7.69
CA ALA A 49 3.13 -11.04 -7.96
C ALA A 49 2.92 -9.52 -7.97
N LEU A 50 1.86 -9.04 -8.62
CA LEU A 50 1.53 -7.61 -8.67
C LEU A 50 1.20 -7.05 -7.29
N ARG A 51 0.39 -7.77 -6.50
CA ARG A 51 0.08 -7.39 -5.12
C ARG A 51 1.34 -7.34 -4.26
N LEU A 52 2.21 -8.34 -4.37
CA LEU A 52 3.47 -8.41 -3.64
C LEU A 52 4.40 -7.24 -3.99
N CYS A 53 4.62 -6.99 -5.29
CA CYS A 53 5.46 -5.88 -5.77
C CYS A 53 4.92 -4.51 -5.30
N MET A 54 3.61 -4.28 -5.41
CA MET A 54 2.99 -3.06 -4.91
C MET A 54 3.17 -2.87 -3.40
N MET A 55 2.91 -3.92 -2.62
CA MET A 55 3.09 -3.85 -1.17
C MET A 55 4.55 -3.64 -0.77
N HIS A 56 5.49 -4.24 -1.51
CA HIS A 56 6.92 -4.02 -1.31
C HIS A 56 7.31 -2.57 -1.57
N ASP A 57 6.90 -1.99 -2.71
CA ASP A 57 7.16 -0.60 -3.06
C ASP A 57 6.58 0.35 -2.00
N LEU A 58 5.33 0.11 -1.58
CA LEU A 58 4.69 0.92 -0.54
C LEU A 58 5.42 0.81 0.81
N ARG A 59 5.83 -0.40 1.21
CA ARG A 59 6.56 -0.64 2.47
C ARG A 59 7.85 0.17 2.53
N ARG A 60 8.58 0.29 1.42
CA ARG A 60 9.82 1.08 1.38
C ARG A 60 9.55 2.55 1.69
N ILE A 61 8.47 3.12 1.15
CA ILE A 61 8.09 4.51 1.44
C ILE A 61 7.67 4.66 2.91
N ARG A 62 6.83 3.75 3.39
CA ARG A 62 6.33 3.73 4.78
C ARG A 62 7.43 3.63 5.84
N ILE A 63 8.55 2.99 5.53
CA ILE A 63 9.70 2.92 6.45
C ILE A 63 10.37 4.29 6.64
N MET A 64 10.34 5.14 5.61
CA MET A 64 10.89 6.51 5.68
C MET A 64 9.87 7.55 6.15
N ASP A 65 8.57 7.25 6.01
CA ASP A 65 7.49 8.14 6.43
C ASP A 65 7.37 8.17 7.97
N PRO A 66 7.54 9.34 8.62
CA PRO A 66 7.44 9.44 10.07
C PRO A 66 6.01 9.29 10.62
N GLN A 67 4.99 9.18 9.76
CA GLN A 67 3.58 9.00 10.15
C GLN A 67 3.10 10.06 11.14
N LEU A 68 3.56 11.30 10.95
CA LEU A 68 3.19 12.43 11.79
C LEU A 68 1.69 12.77 11.64
N PRO A 69 1.08 13.36 12.68
CA PRO A 69 -0.24 13.97 12.56
C PRO A 69 -0.33 14.94 11.37
N SER A 70 -1.49 14.99 10.72
CA SER A 70 -1.70 15.80 9.51
C SER A 70 -1.41 17.30 9.69
N SER A 71 -1.56 17.82 10.91
CA SER A 71 -1.25 19.22 11.27
C SER A 71 0.25 19.56 11.19
N LEU A 72 1.12 18.56 11.22
CA LEU A 72 2.58 18.69 11.13
C LEU A 72 3.14 18.38 9.75
N LEU A 73 2.30 17.84 8.84
CA LEU A 73 2.71 17.51 7.48
C LEU A 73 2.59 18.74 6.55
N PRO A 74 3.39 18.79 5.46
CA PRO A 74 3.22 19.79 4.42
C PRO A 74 1.80 19.78 3.84
N LYS A 75 1.30 20.96 3.46
CA LYS A 75 0.01 21.10 2.79
C LYS A 75 0.01 20.27 1.50
N GLY A 76 -1.05 19.48 1.28
CA GLY A 76 -1.16 18.63 0.10
C GLY A 76 -0.34 17.34 0.16
N TRP A 77 -0.02 16.85 1.36
CA TRP A 77 0.70 15.60 1.57
C TRP A 77 0.17 14.46 0.68
N LYS A 78 1.07 13.87 -0.11
CA LYS A 78 0.73 12.92 -1.18
C LYS A 78 0.43 11.51 -0.64
N GLY A 79 0.85 11.20 0.59
CA GLY A 79 0.73 9.86 1.19
C GLY A 79 -0.71 9.35 1.28
N VAL A 80 -1.67 10.21 1.63
CA VAL A 80 -3.09 9.80 1.76
C VAL A 80 -3.64 9.25 0.45
N LYS A 81 -3.41 9.97 -0.66
CA LYS A 81 -3.89 9.54 -1.99
C LYS A 81 -3.15 8.29 -2.50
N ALA A 82 -1.88 8.13 -2.14
CA ALA A 82 -1.12 6.93 -2.49
C ALA A 82 -1.61 5.69 -1.73
N LEU A 83 -1.95 5.83 -0.45
CA LEU A 83 -2.53 4.74 0.35
C LEU A 83 -3.91 4.34 -0.14
N GLU A 84 -4.74 5.30 -0.53
CA GLU A 84 -6.06 5.01 -1.11
C GLU A 84 -5.95 4.29 -2.46
N LEU A 85 -5.02 4.72 -3.33
CA LEU A 85 -4.72 3.99 -4.57
C LEU A 85 -4.26 2.56 -4.30
N ALA A 86 -3.36 2.38 -3.32
CA ALA A 86 -2.88 1.05 -2.93
C ALA A 86 -4.03 0.17 -2.41
N ARG A 87 -4.97 0.74 -1.64
CA ARG A 87 -6.17 0.03 -1.16
C ARG A 87 -7.03 -0.48 -2.31
N GLN A 88 -7.31 0.37 -3.30
CA GLN A 88 -8.14 -0.02 -4.47
C GLN A 88 -7.50 -1.14 -5.28
N ILE A 89 -6.21 -1.05 -5.55
CA ILE A 89 -5.47 -2.12 -6.26
C ILE A 89 -5.41 -3.38 -5.40
N TYR A 90 -5.19 -3.25 -4.10
CA TYR A 90 -5.18 -4.39 -3.18
C TYR A 90 -6.51 -5.13 -3.22
N GLN A 91 -7.64 -4.42 -3.14
CA GLN A 91 -8.98 -5.01 -3.24
C GLN A 91 -9.22 -5.71 -4.59
N ALA A 92 -8.83 -5.07 -5.69
CA ALA A 92 -8.99 -5.66 -7.03
C ALA A 92 -8.19 -6.96 -7.21
N LEU A 93 -6.99 -7.04 -6.63
CA LEU A 93 -6.11 -8.21 -6.75
C LEU A 93 -6.41 -9.29 -5.71
N LEU A 94 -7.11 -8.95 -4.63
CA LEU A 94 -7.26 -9.80 -3.46
C LEU A 94 -7.77 -11.21 -3.82
N PRO A 95 -8.90 -11.41 -4.52
CA PRO A 95 -9.45 -12.74 -4.76
C PRO A 95 -8.49 -13.67 -5.53
N LEU A 96 -7.92 -13.19 -6.64
CA LEU A 96 -6.98 -13.98 -7.45
C LEU A 96 -5.65 -14.23 -6.74
N SER A 97 -5.17 -13.24 -5.98
CA SER A 97 -3.91 -13.37 -5.24
C SER A 97 -4.01 -14.36 -4.08
N GLU A 98 -5.14 -14.40 -3.37
CA GLU A 98 -5.36 -15.34 -2.28
C GLU A 98 -5.56 -16.76 -2.82
N HIS A 99 -6.26 -16.92 -3.95
CA HIS A 99 -6.36 -18.22 -4.61
C HIS A 99 -4.97 -18.80 -4.95
N TYR A 100 -4.04 -17.97 -5.43
CA TYR A 100 -2.66 -18.44 -5.66
C TYR A 100 -1.98 -18.92 -4.36
N ILE A 101 -2.17 -18.18 -3.26
CA ILE A 101 -1.56 -18.52 -1.97
C ILE A 101 -2.14 -19.84 -1.45
N THR A 102 -3.47 -19.99 -1.46
CA THR A 102 -4.16 -21.20 -0.97
C THR A 102 -3.81 -22.46 -1.76
N GLU A 103 -3.67 -22.34 -3.07
CA GLU A 103 -3.37 -23.50 -3.93
C GLU A 103 -1.89 -23.88 -3.91
N PHE A 104 -0.99 -22.89 -3.94
CA PHE A 104 0.43 -23.13 -4.27
C PHE A 104 1.40 -22.86 -3.12
N MET A 105 1.01 -22.10 -2.08
CA MET A 105 1.90 -21.74 -0.97
C MET A 105 1.62 -22.57 0.29
N ASN A 106 1.59 -23.89 0.14
CA ASN A 106 1.46 -24.80 1.27
C ASN A 106 2.77 -24.88 2.07
N GLY A 107 2.67 -24.65 3.38
CA GLY A 107 3.75 -24.97 4.31
C GLY A 107 3.80 -26.48 4.60
N PRO A 108 4.64 -26.93 5.54
CA PRO A 108 4.66 -28.32 5.98
C PRO A 108 3.35 -28.78 6.67
N ASN A 109 2.43 -27.85 6.96
CA ASN A 109 1.12 -28.14 7.53
C ASN A 109 0.10 -28.43 6.41
N PRO A 110 -0.80 -29.43 6.54
CA PRO A 110 -1.66 -29.88 5.44
C PRO A 110 -2.73 -28.87 5.00
N SER A 111 -2.98 -27.83 5.78
CA SER A 111 -3.96 -26.78 5.50
C SER A 111 -3.42 -25.45 5.99
N MET A 112 -3.49 -24.43 5.14
CA MET A 112 -3.30 -23.06 5.59
C MET A 112 -4.50 -22.63 6.44
N PRO A 113 -4.25 -21.95 7.58
CA PRO A 113 -5.32 -21.38 8.39
C PRO A 113 -6.00 -20.23 7.63
N ASP A 114 -7.26 -19.98 7.99
CA ASP A 114 -7.98 -18.78 7.53
C ASP A 114 -7.21 -17.50 7.92
N ALA A 115 -7.40 -16.46 7.11
CA ALA A 115 -6.83 -15.15 7.40
C ALA A 115 -7.40 -14.59 8.71
N GLU A 116 -6.51 -14.10 9.60
CA GLU A 116 -6.92 -13.43 10.83
C GLU A 116 -7.76 -12.18 10.54
N LYS A 117 -8.63 -11.79 11.49
CA LYS A 117 -9.46 -10.58 11.38
C LYS A 117 -8.67 -9.32 10.98
N SER A 118 -7.47 -9.16 11.53
CA SER A 118 -6.55 -8.03 11.25
C SER A 118 -6.21 -7.88 9.76
N PHE A 119 -6.30 -8.96 8.98
CA PHE A 119 -6.15 -8.94 7.53
C PHE A 119 -7.19 -8.02 6.86
N TYR A 120 -8.45 -8.13 7.28
CA TYR A 120 -9.57 -7.37 6.71
C TYR A 120 -9.61 -5.93 7.19
N GLU A 121 -8.86 -5.59 8.24
CA GLU A 121 -8.70 -4.23 8.77
C GLU A 121 -7.61 -3.43 8.02
N ARG A 122 -6.86 -4.07 7.11
CA ARG A 122 -5.83 -3.41 6.30
C ARG A 122 -6.40 -2.22 5.54
N PHE A 123 -5.61 -1.15 5.45
CA PHE A 123 -6.00 0.12 4.84
C PHE A 123 -7.25 0.77 5.47
N GLY A 124 -7.60 0.43 6.71
CA GLY A 124 -8.81 0.92 7.38
C GLY A 124 -10.07 0.13 7.06
N GLY A 125 -9.94 -1.00 6.37
CA GLY A 125 -11.05 -1.86 5.97
C GLY A 125 -10.95 -2.28 4.51
N LEU A 126 -11.04 -3.60 4.28
CA LEU A 126 -11.08 -4.19 2.95
C LEU A 126 -12.51 -4.43 2.42
N SER A 127 -13.54 -4.10 3.19
CA SER A 127 -14.93 -4.16 2.73
C SER A 127 -15.14 -3.26 1.52
N SER A 128 -15.63 -3.83 0.43
CA SER A 128 -16.20 -3.03 -0.65
C SER A 128 -17.39 -2.26 -0.09
N ALA A 129 -17.44 -0.95 -0.33
CA ALA A 129 -18.72 -0.26 -0.37
C ALA A 129 -19.56 -0.84 -1.51
#